data_AF-A0A0K2UQ94-F1
#
_entry.id   AF-A0A0K2UQ94-F1
#
_cell.length_a   1.000
_cell.length_b   1.000
_cell.length_c   1.000
_cell.angle_alpha   90.00
_cell.angle_beta   90.00
_cell.angle_gamma   90.00
#
_symmetry.space_group_name_H-M   'P 1'
#
loop_
_entity.id
_entity.type
_entity.pdbx_description
1 polymer ?
#
loop_
_entity_poly.entity_id
_entity_poly.type
_entity_poly.pdbx_seq_one_letter_code
_entity_poly.pdbx_strand_id
1 'polypeptide(L)'
;MQPRFITALVLLIHLRTFFHASPLCQQDENEEMCLSMEEEKERDDRLVSRYKRAFTAYKTGQEQTQKVSETLDHLLVYSFYDKRIRPKLGGPPVKVVINLSILSMGPVDEARNAFSMDCYFRQSWVDERLKYNTSGVEVLALNWAFLAKIWVPDTFIINGKKSFLHKITVPNRFVRVSPTGKVSYSQRLTILANCIMNLKKFPFDTQICPLKLGSFGHSNKDLIYQWKKPKAVSFNKLGLAQFHLINYSSYNIIEPSLRLTEKGNYRNDSSSVMEFVFERQSGYFLLQIYTPLTLIVFCSWVAFWLVKTEKGGEVPARTVLGANSVLSIVNIGFTGKDRPKVGYATALDVFIILCFFTVFAALVEFACINFIDTFIKWKRIKIEEQKESDGGKEEAEPNITMVSGDNVQVIVIVDKEEDDDLIYVDEDESSDEEEEEEDNFLDRFLHFFGRCQHSIFERTERYISKLSRKPLIESRIYTETFDYIQEIDGYCRKGFPLCFLLLQILYWVLYLYVIE
;
A
#
# COMPACT_ATOMS: atom_id res chain seq x y z
N MET A 1 -52.17 43.65 -14.55
CA MET A 1 -51.96 43.93 -15.98
C MET A 1 -51.21 42.74 -16.60
N GLN A 2 -51.88 41.68 -17.06
CA GLN A 2 -52.40 41.42 -18.43
C GLN A 2 -51.33 41.45 -19.54
N PRO A 3 -51.20 40.36 -20.33
CA PRO A 3 -52.00 40.28 -21.57
C PRO A 3 -52.51 38.87 -21.99
N ARG A 4 -52.63 37.88 -21.08
CA ARG A 4 -53.15 36.53 -21.42
C ARG A 4 -54.60 36.24 -21.00
N PHE A 5 -55.19 37.09 -20.17
CA PHE A 5 -56.57 36.91 -19.68
C PHE A 5 -57.63 37.44 -20.66
N ILE A 6 -57.30 38.42 -21.52
CA ILE A 6 -58.25 38.99 -22.49
C ILE A 6 -58.51 38.02 -23.65
N THR A 7 -57.49 37.28 -24.09
CA THR A 7 -57.60 36.38 -25.25
C THR A 7 -58.52 35.18 -25.01
N ALA A 8 -58.61 34.69 -23.77
CA ALA A 8 -59.51 33.58 -23.41
C ALA A 8 -60.97 34.01 -23.28
N LEU A 9 -61.24 35.25 -22.84
CA LEU A 9 -62.61 35.77 -22.74
C LEU A 9 -63.20 36.12 -24.11
N VAL A 10 -62.36 36.59 -25.05
CA VAL A 10 -62.76 36.89 -26.43
C VAL A 10 -63.10 35.62 -27.23
N LEU A 11 -62.41 34.50 -26.96
CA LEU A 11 -62.73 33.19 -27.55
C LEU A 11 -64.07 32.62 -27.03
N LEU A 12 -64.39 32.81 -25.75
CA LEU A 12 -65.67 32.40 -25.16
C LEU A 12 -66.87 33.24 -25.65
N ILE A 13 -66.65 34.49 -26.04
CA ILE A 13 -67.70 35.36 -26.60
C ILE A 13 -67.95 35.04 -28.08
N HIS A 14 -66.90 34.71 -28.85
CA HIS A 14 -67.06 34.30 -30.26
C HIS A 14 -67.72 32.93 -30.45
N LEU A 15 -67.57 32.01 -29.50
CA LEU A 15 -68.25 30.70 -29.53
C LEU A 15 -69.75 30.81 -29.20
N ARG A 16 -70.20 31.87 -28.53
CA ARG A 16 -71.61 32.10 -28.20
C ARG A 16 -72.43 32.72 -29.33
N THR A 17 -71.77 33.30 -30.34
CA THR A 17 -72.42 33.94 -31.49
C THR A 17 -72.69 33.00 -32.67
N PHE A 18 -72.25 31.73 -32.63
CA PHE A 18 -72.47 30.76 -33.71
C PHE A 18 -73.69 29.83 -33.54
N PHE A 19 -74.40 29.90 -32.39
CA PHE A 19 -75.61 29.12 -32.14
C PHE A 19 -76.89 29.96 -32.31
N HIS A 20 -77.15 30.38 -33.54
CA HIS A 20 -78.51 30.67 -34.00
C HIS A 20 -78.87 29.66 -35.09
N ALA A 21 -79.35 28.49 -34.65
CA ALA A 21 -79.88 27.48 -35.54
C ALA A 21 -81.33 27.84 -35.92
N SER A 22 -81.56 28.08 -37.21
CA SER A 22 -82.88 27.94 -37.85
C SER A 22 -83.20 26.45 -38.05
N PRO A 23 -84.49 26.05 -38.08
CA PRO A 23 -84.87 24.64 -38.07
C PRO A 23 -85.12 24.13 -39.48
N LEU A 24 -84.28 23.21 -39.98
CA LEU A 24 -84.64 22.27 -41.03
C LEU A 24 -83.85 20.98 -40.80
N CYS A 25 -84.55 19.92 -40.42
CA CYS A 25 -84.00 18.60 -40.09
C CYS A 25 -84.57 17.59 -41.10
N GLN A 26 -83.70 16.93 -41.86
CA GLN A 26 -84.04 15.77 -42.71
C GLN A 26 -83.04 14.64 -42.43
N GLN A 27 -83.55 13.42 -42.48
CA GLN A 27 -83.05 12.18 -41.87
C GLN A 27 -81.91 11.51 -42.67
N ASP A 28 -81.10 10.73 -41.93
CA ASP A 28 -80.13 9.69 -42.34
C ASP A 28 -78.61 9.99 -42.35
N GLU A 29 -78.14 11.23 -42.18
CA GLU A 29 -76.72 11.54 -41.83
C GLU A 29 -76.51 11.91 -40.34
N ASN A 30 -77.59 11.88 -39.56
CA ASN A 30 -77.61 12.49 -38.22
C ASN A 30 -77.06 11.60 -37.11
N GLU A 31 -77.02 10.27 -37.25
CA GLU A 31 -76.52 9.40 -36.17
C GLU A 31 -74.99 9.45 -36.03
N GLU A 32 -74.25 9.39 -37.15
CA GLU A 32 -72.78 9.52 -37.15
C GLU A 32 -72.32 10.93 -36.74
N MET A 33 -73.06 11.96 -37.18
CA MET A 33 -72.79 13.34 -36.79
C MET A 33 -73.14 13.62 -35.31
N CYS A 34 -74.22 13.04 -34.78
CA CYS A 34 -74.52 13.17 -33.34
C CYS A 34 -73.55 12.36 -32.47
N LEU A 35 -73.15 11.15 -32.89
CA LEU A 35 -72.16 10.33 -32.19
C LEU A 35 -70.79 11.02 -32.14
N SER A 36 -70.33 11.61 -33.26
CA SER A 36 -69.07 12.38 -33.29
C SER A 36 -69.14 13.66 -32.44
N MET A 37 -70.28 14.35 -32.39
CA MET A 37 -70.49 15.50 -31.50
C MET A 37 -70.54 15.10 -30.02
N GLU A 38 -71.11 13.94 -29.67
CA GLU A 38 -71.10 13.40 -28.31
C GLU A 38 -69.69 12.98 -27.88
N GLU A 39 -68.91 12.34 -28.76
CA GLU A 39 -67.51 12.01 -28.49
C GLU A 39 -66.64 13.26 -28.31
N GLU A 40 -66.90 14.32 -29.07
CA GLU A 40 -66.18 15.60 -28.96
C GLU A 40 -66.55 16.33 -27.65
N LYS A 41 -67.83 16.33 -27.28
CA LYS A 41 -68.30 16.84 -25.99
C LYS A 41 -67.71 16.07 -24.81
N GLU A 42 -67.64 14.74 -24.89
CA GLU A 42 -67.03 13.90 -23.86
C GLU A 42 -65.50 14.12 -23.77
N ARG A 43 -64.84 14.40 -24.91
CA ARG A 43 -63.42 14.81 -24.96
C ARG A 43 -63.20 16.18 -24.30
N ASP A 44 -64.08 17.14 -24.54
CA ASP A 44 -64.04 18.47 -23.92
C ASP A 44 -64.32 18.41 -22.42
N ASP A 45 -65.29 17.60 -21.97
CA ASP A 45 -65.56 17.38 -20.55
C ASP A 45 -64.36 16.71 -19.84
N ARG A 46 -63.67 15.78 -20.52
CA ARG A 46 -62.39 15.20 -20.06
C ARG A 46 -61.28 16.25 -19.98
N LEU A 47 -61.19 17.18 -20.93
CA LEU A 47 -60.23 18.28 -20.89
C LEU A 47 -60.54 19.26 -19.75
N VAL A 48 -61.80 19.71 -19.62
CA VAL A 48 -62.25 20.62 -18.57
C VAL A 48 -62.04 20.01 -17.19
N SER A 49 -62.30 18.72 -17.00
CA SER A 49 -62.04 18.04 -15.73
C SER A 49 -60.54 17.94 -15.41
N ARG A 50 -59.67 17.71 -16.40
CA ARG A 50 -58.21 17.81 -16.23
C ARG A 50 -57.77 19.22 -15.85
N TYR A 51 -58.29 20.25 -16.52
CA TYR A 51 -57.98 21.65 -16.20
C TYR A 51 -58.46 22.03 -14.80
N LYS A 52 -59.66 21.61 -14.39
CA LYS A 52 -60.17 21.82 -13.02
C LYS A 52 -59.27 21.14 -11.99
N ARG A 53 -58.85 19.88 -12.21
CA ARG A 53 -57.92 19.18 -11.32
C ARG A 53 -56.56 19.89 -11.22
N ALA A 54 -56.00 20.30 -12.36
CA ALA A 54 -54.74 21.04 -12.39
C ALA A 54 -54.84 22.40 -11.69
N PHE A 55 -55.95 23.12 -11.88
CA PHE A 55 -56.20 24.40 -11.23
C PHE A 55 -56.39 24.26 -9.71
N THR A 56 -57.14 23.26 -9.27
CA THR A 56 -57.29 22.96 -7.84
C THR A 56 -55.95 22.58 -7.23
N ALA A 57 -55.16 21.73 -7.89
CA ALA A 57 -53.81 21.37 -7.43
C ALA A 57 -52.89 22.59 -7.32
N TYR A 58 -52.93 23.49 -8.31
CA TYR A 58 -52.19 24.74 -8.29
C TYR A 58 -52.59 25.64 -7.10
N LYS A 59 -53.90 25.84 -6.89
CA LYS A 59 -54.42 26.67 -5.79
C LYS A 59 -54.05 26.09 -4.41
N THR A 60 -54.23 24.78 -4.22
CA THR A 60 -53.82 24.08 -2.99
C THR A 60 -52.32 24.21 -2.76
N GLY A 61 -51.49 24.11 -3.81
CA GLY A 61 -50.05 24.29 -3.73
C GLY A 61 -49.64 25.71 -3.31
N GLN A 62 -50.33 26.74 -3.81
CA GLN A 62 -50.09 28.12 -3.38
C GLN A 62 -50.44 28.36 -1.92
N GLU A 63 -51.60 27.87 -1.47
CA GLU A 63 -52.03 27.99 -0.06
C GLU A 63 -51.06 27.28 0.88
N GLN A 64 -50.55 26.09 0.50
CA GLN A 64 -49.53 25.40 1.26
C GLN A 64 -48.19 26.16 1.30
N THR A 65 -47.77 26.73 0.17
CA THR A 65 -46.53 27.52 0.08
C THR A 65 -46.57 28.74 1.00
N GLN A 66 -47.71 29.44 1.05
CA GLN A 66 -47.90 30.58 1.93
C GLN A 66 -47.84 30.15 3.40
N LYS A 67 -48.56 29.08 3.79
CA LYS A 67 -48.52 28.52 5.15
C LYS A 67 -47.11 28.12 5.57
N VAL A 68 -46.34 27.50 4.67
CA VAL A 68 -44.94 27.12 4.94
C VAL A 68 -44.06 28.35 5.14
N SER A 69 -44.25 29.40 4.34
CA SER A 69 -43.48 30.65 4.45
C SER A 69 -43.75 31.35 5.79
N GLU A 70 -45.02 31.49 6.17
CA GLU A 70 -45.43 32.04 7.48
C GLU A 70 -44.87 31.22 8.64
N THR A 71 -44.88 29.89 8.51
CA THR A 71 -44.28 29.00 9.52
C THR A 71 -42.77 29.24 9.64
N LEU A 72 -42.05 29.35 8.53
CA LEU A 72 -40.59 29.58 8.53
C LEU A 72 -40.23 30.93 9.15
N ASP A 73 -40.99 31.97 8.85
CA ASP A 73 -40.79 33.29 9.43
C ASP A 73 -41.05 33.28 10.94
N HIS A 74 -42.09 32.59 11.40
CA HIS A 74 -42.40 32.42 12.82
C HIS A 74 -41.30 31.64 13.57
N LEU A 75 -40.72 30.59 12.97
CA LEU A 75 -39.65 29.80 13.59
C LEU A 75 -38.34 30.57 13.77
N LEU A 76 -38.11 31.59 12.94
CA LEU A 76 -36.86 32.35 12.88
C LEU A 76 -36.96 33.75 13.48
N VAL A 77 -38.07 34.09 14.14
CA VAL A 77 -38.21 35.39 14.82
C VAL A 77 -37.11 35.52 15.87
N TYR A 78 -36.35 36.62 15.79
CA TYR A 78 -35.16 36.87 16.61
C TYR A 78 -35.43 36.82 18.13
N SER A 79 -36.66 37.13 18.56
CA SER A 79 -37.07 37.04 19.96
C SER A 79 -37.13 35.59 20.50
N PHE A 80 -37.27 34.60 19.62
CA PHE A 80 -37.44 33.18 20.00
C PHE A 80 -36.28 32.28 19.56
N TYR A 81 -35.51 32.68 18.56
CA TYR A 81 -34.43 31.86 18.01
C TYR A 81 -33.09 32.58 17.95
N ASP A 82 -32.18 32.24 18.88
CA ASP A 82 -30.76 32.62 18.79
C ASP A 82 -29.91 31.43 18.35
N LYS A 83 -29.33 31.54 17.14
CA LYS A 83 -28.45 30.53 16.55
C LYS A 83 -27.09 30.40 17.23
N ARG A 84 -26.66 31.39 18.02
CA ARG A 84 -25.37 31.37 18.72
C ARG A 84 -25.39 30.42 19.92
N ILE A 85 -26.58 30.13 20.43
CA ILE A 85 -26.79 29.36 21.65
C ILE A 85 -27.23 27.94 21.28
N ARG A 86 -26.57 26.95 21.87
CA ARG A 86 -26.95 25.54 21.70
C ARG A 86 -28.36 25.28 22.24
N PRO A 87 -29.11 24.34 21.65
CA PRO A 87 -30.40 23.93 22.20
C PRO A 87 -30.27 23.47 23.66
N LYS A 88 -31.23 23.86 24.51
CA LYS A 88 -31.29 23.50 25.94
C LYS A 88 -30.02 23.87 26.73
N LEU A 89 -29.54 25.10 26.59
CA LEU A 89 -28.43 25.60 27.42
C LEU A 89 -28.77 25.46 28.92
N GLY A 90 -27.85 24.87 29.70
CA GLY A 90 -28.07 24.54 31.12
C GLY A 90 -28.83 23.24 31.38
N GLY A 91 -29.38 22.61 30.34
CA GLY A 91 -30.03 21.31 30.39
C GLY A 91 -29.09 20.15 30.02
N PRO A 92 -29.65 18.97 29.69
CA PRO A 92 -28.85 17.82 29.28
C PRO A 92 -28.10 18.09 27.96
N PRO A 93 -26.97 17.40 27.71
CA PRO A 93 -26.22 17.54 26.47
C PRO A 93 -27.07 17.19 25.25
N VAL A 94 -26.87 17.94 24.16
CA VAL A 94 -27.56 17.68 22.89
C VAL A 94 -26.93 16.45 22.25
N LYS A 95 -27.76 15.45 21.97
CA LYS A 95 -27.33 14.22 21.30
C LYS A 95 -27.29 14.44 19.79
N VAL A 96 -26.10 14.38 19.20
CA VAL A 96 -25.87 14.49 17.75
C VAL A 96 -25.68 13.09 17.18
N VAL A 97 -26.65 12.64 16.39
CA VAL A 97 -26.61 11.34 15.72
C VAL A 97 -25.91 11.48 14.38
N ILE A 98 -24.84 10.73 14.17
CA ILE A 98 -24.05 10.72 12.93
C ILE A 98 -24.46 9.52 12.07
N ASN A 99 -24.59 9.75 10.76
CA ASN A 99 -24.74 8.71 9.76
C ASN A 99 -23.83 9.02 8.57
N LEU A 100 -23.12 8.01 8.09
CA LEU A 100 -22.19 8.13 6.98
C LEU A 100 -22.68 7.31 5.79
N SER A 101 -22.75 7.91 4.62
CA SER A 101 -22.93 7.16 3.37
C SER A 101 -21.68 7.33 2.50
N ILE A 102 -20.87 6.29 2.38
CA ILE A 102 -19.62 6.33 1.62
C ILE A 102 -19.99 6.15 0.13
N LEU A 103 -19.53 7.09 -0.70
CA LEU A 103 -19.70 7.05 -2.15
C LEU A 103 -18.52 6.37 -2.81
N SER A 104 -17.33 6.77 -2.41
CA SER A 104 -16.09 6.14 -2.82
C SER A 104 -15.06 6.26 -1.70
N MET A 105 -14.20 5.26 -1.61
CA MET A 105 -12.95 5.39 -0.89
C MET A 105 -11.89 5.82 -1.90
N GLY A 106 -11.17 6.89 -1.59
CA GLY A 106 -10.03 7.32 -2.40
C GLY A 106 -8.77 6.53 -2.03
N PRO A 107 -7.61 6.90 -2.59
CA PRO A 107 -6.37 6.20 -2.31
C PRO A 107 -5.99 6.26 -0.82
N VAL A 108 -5.44 5.15 -0.34
CA VAL A 108 -4.68 5.08 0.90
C VAL A 108 -3.24 5.42 0.56
N ASP A 109 -2.73 6.50 1.13
CA ASP A 109 -1.42 7.06 0.88
C ASP A 109 -0.49 6.73 2.05
N GLU A 110 0.35 5.72 1.83
CA GLU A 110 1.31 5.23 2.81
C GLU A 110 2.39 6.26 3.14
N ALA A 111 2.90 6.96 2.13
CA ALA A 111 3.94 7.97 2.31
C ALA A 111 3.46 9.13 3.19
N ARG A 112 2.20 9.52 3.04
CA ARG A 112 1.58 10.58 3.85
C ARG A 112 0.83 10.07 5.07
N ASN A 113 0.80 8.77 5.37
CA ASN A 113 0.00 8.19 6.44
C ASN A 113 -1.45 8.72 6.43
N ALA A 114 -2.12 8.64 5.28
CA ALA A 114 -3.44 9.24 5.10
C ALA A 114 -4.34 8.39 4.21
N PHE A 115 -5.64 8.44 4.47
CA PHE A 115 -6.64 7.85 3.57
C PHE A 115 -7.70 8.88 3.23
N SER A 116 -8.29 8.73 2.05
CA SER A 116 -9.31 9.64 1.55
C SER A 116 -10.64 8.93 1.33
N MET A 117 -11.74 9.65 1.50
CA MET A 117 -13.08 9.14 1.20
C MET A 117 -14.01 10.26 0.71
N ASP A 118 -14.89 9.95 -0.22
CA ASP A 118 -16.03 10.80 -0.58
C ASP A 118 -17.31 10.21 0.02
N CYS A 119 -18.07 11.04 0.72
CA CYS A 119 -19.23 10.58 1.47
C CYS A 119 -20.32 11.64 1.56
N TYR A 120 -21.55 11.18 1.74
CA TYR A 120 -22.59 11.99 2.36
C TYR A 120 -22.48 11.85 3.88
N PHE A 121 -22.12 12.96 4.52
CA PHE A 121 -22.05 13.08 5.96
C PHE A 121 -23.36 13.66 6.48
N ARG A 122 -24.04 12.90 7.35
CA ARG A 122 -25.34 13.25 7.89
C ARG A 122 -25.27 13.38 9.40
N GLN A 123 -25.94 14.41 9.90
CA GLN A 123 -26.13 14.68 11.31
C GLN A 123 -27.61 14.80 11.60
N SER A 124 -28.02 14.38 12.79
CA SER A 124 -29.37 14.63 13.28
C SER A 124 -29.36 14.98 14.74
N TRP A 125 -30.04 16.07 15.10
CA TRP A 125 -30.23 16.52 16.47
C TRP A 125 -31.67 16.99 16.66
N VAL A 126 -32.05 17.25 17.91
CA VAL A 126 -33.37 17.77 18.25
C VAL A 126 -33.21 19.20 18.77
N ASP A 127 -33.86 20.16 18.13
CA ASP A 127 -33.98 21.54 18.58
C ASP A 127 -35.46 21.85 18.79
N GLU A 128 -35.88 21.98 20.05
CA GLU A 128 -37.28 22.18 20.41
C GLU A 128 -37.82 23.53 19.97
N ARG A 129 -36.94 24.51 19.73
CA ARG A 129 -37.29 25.84 19.22
C ARG A 129 -37.76 25.80 17.77
N LEU A 130 -37.44 24.72 17.05
CA LEU A 130 -37.84 24.50 15.65
C LEU A 130 -39.07 23.59 15.51
N LYS A 131 -39.82 23.35 16.59
CA LYS A 131 -41.10 22.64 16.53
C LYS A 131 -42.13 23.48 15.80
N TYR A 132 -42.88 22.86 14.91
CA TYR A 132 -43.94 23.52 14.15
C TYR A 132 -45.15 22.59 14.00
N ASN A 133 -46.31 23.19 13.80
CA ASN A 133 -47.55 22.47 13.56
C ASN A 133 -48.25 23.05 12.33
N THR A 134 -47.86 22.55 11.15
CA THR A 134 -48.41 22.99 9.87
C THR A 134 -49.12 21.82 9.22
N SER A 135 -50.45 21.90 9.14
CA SER A 135 -51.29 20.84 8.58
C SER A 135 -50.89 20.50 7.14
N GLY A 136 -50.67 19.22 6.87
CA GLY A 136 -50.32 18.72 5.53
C GLY A 136 -48.82 18.77 5.18
N VAL A 137 -47.93 19.13 6.11
CA VAL A 137 -46.47 19.16 5.89
C VAL A 137 -45.74 18.32 6.93
N GLU A 138 -45.37 17.10 6.56
CA GLU A 138 -44.68 16.17 7.46
C GLU A 138 -43.20 16.50 7.69
N VAL A 139 -42.53 17.10 6.70
CA VAL A 139 -41.11 17.48 6.80
C VAL A 139 -40.87 18.70 5.93
N LEU A 140 -40.30 19.75 6.53
CA LEU A 140 -39.79 20.91 5.80
C LEU A 140 -38.43 20.58 5.19
N ALA A 141 -38.39 20.34 3.88
CA ALA A 141 -37.15 20.18 3.12
C ALA A 141 -36.65 21.55 2.64
N LEU A 142 -35.58 22.05 3.24
CA LEU A 142 -35.11 23.42 3.06
C LEU A 142 -33.74 23.47 2.38
N ASN A 143 -33.51 24.56 1.65
CA ASN A 143 -32.25 24.85 0.99
C ASN A 143 -31.12 25.15 2.01
N TRP A 144 -29.86 25.02 1.59
CA TRP A 144 -28.67 25.27 2.39
C TRP A 144 -28.65 26.67 3.03
N ALA A 145 -29.30 27.68 2.43
CA ALA A 145 -29.37 29.03 2.98
C ALA A 145 -30.03 29.08 4.37
N PHE A 146 -30.93 28.14 4.67
CA PHE A 146 -31.56 28.03 6.00
C PHE A 146 -30.55 27.66 7.10
N LEU A 147 -29.49 26.92 6.75
CA LEU A 147 -28.42 26.55 7.70
C LEU A 147 -27.70 27.76 8.30
N ALA A 148 -27.66 28.89 7.58
CA ALA A 148 -27.04 30.11 8.09
C ALA A 148 -27.87 30.81 9.18
N LYS A 149 -29.16 30.43 9.31
CA LYS A 149 -30.11 31.03 10.25
C LYS A 149 -30.33 30.18 11.50
N ILE A 150 -29.97 28.89 11.47
CA ILE A 150 -30.13 27.97 12.60
C ILE A 150 -28.81 27.65 13.30
N TRP A 151 -28.88 27.17 14.55
CA TRP A 151 -27.73 26.57 15.23
C TRP A 151 -27.39 25.23 14.57
N VAL A 152 -26.09 25.00 14.31
CA VAL A 152 -25.55 23.79 13.72
C VAL A 152 -24.39 23.33 14.59
N PRO A 153 -24.30 22.04 14.97
CA PRO A 153 -23.18 21.55 15.77
C PRO A 153 -21.86 21.69 15.01
N ASP A 154 -20.85 22.18 15.70
CA ASP A 154 -19.49 22.46 15.23
C ASP A 154 -18.63 21.19 15.11
N THR A 155 -19.17 20.22 14.37
CA THR A 155 -18.54 18.92 14.18
C THR A 155 -17.31 19.06 13.30
N PHE A 156 -16.16 18.63 13.81
CA PHE A 156 -14.90 18.60 13.09
C PHE A 156 -14.31 17.19 13.09
N ILE A 157 -13.38 16.96 12.16
CA ILE A 157 -12.69 15.68 12.01
C ILE A 157 -11.36 15.82 12.76
N ILE A 158 -11.24 15.10 13.88
CA ILE A 158 -10.14 15.26 14.84
C ILE A 158 -8.80 14.88 14.18
N ASN A 159 -8.79 13.78 13.44
CA ASN A 159 -7.62 13.33 12.68
C ASN A 159 -7.67 13.78 11.21
N GLY A 160 -8.43 14.82 10.88
CA GLY A 160 -8.52 15.35 9.51
C GLY A 160 -7.28 16.15 9.15
N LYS A 161 -6.67 15.88 7.98
CA LYS A 161 -5.59 16.70 7.42
C LYS A 161 -6.15 17.81 6.54
N LYS A 162 -6.90 17.42 5.50
CA LYS A 162 -7.50 18.35 4.53
C LYS A 162 -8.85 17.81 4.09
N SER A 163 -9.92 18.59 4.29
CA SER A 163 -11.26 18.17 3.90
C SER A 163 -11.86 19.18 2.93
N PHE A 164 -12.55 18.68 1.91
CA PHE A 164 -13.15 19.48 0.86
C PHE A 164 -14.68 19.46 0.96
N LEU A 165 -15.27 20.64 0.83
CA LEU A 165 -16.71 20.86 0.80
C LEU A 165 -17.13 21.06 -0.65
N HIS A 166 -18.03 20.21 -1.14
CA HIS A 166 -18.52 20.28 -2.51
C HIS A 166 -19.50 21.44 -2.71
N LYS A 167 -19.17 22.37 -3.61
CA LYS A 167 -19.91 23.63 -3.85
C LYS A 167 -20.50 23.80 -5.25
N ILE A 168 -20.24 22.85 -6.16
CA ILE A 168 -20.63 22.95 -7.57
C ILE A 168 -21.85 22.06 -7.85
N THR A 169 -22.87 22.53 -8.58
CA THR A 169 -23.10 23.92 -9.05
C THR A 169 -23.63 24.83 -7.94
N VAL A 170 -24.19 24.25 -6.88
CA VAL A 170 -24.59 24.90 -5.63
C VAL A 170 -23.98 24.14 -4.45
N PRO A 171 -23.86 24.74 -3.25
CA PRO A 171 -23.44 24.03 -2.05
C PRO A 171 -24.25 22.74 -1.84
N ASN A 172 -23.57 21.59 -1.85
CA ASN A 172 -24.18 20.27 -1.75
C ASN A 172 -24.55 19.95 -0.30
N ARG A 173 -25.53 20.70 0.21
CA ARG A 173 -26.03 20.70 1.58
C ARG A 173 -27.53 20.86 1.56
N PHE A 174 -28.24 20.12 2.40
CA PHE A 174 -29.65 20.35 2.62
C PHE A 174 -30.00 20.07 4.07
N VAL A 175 -31.11 20.65 4.51
CA VAL A 175 -31.63 20.45 5.86
C VAL A 175 -33.10 20.08 5.79
N ARG A 176 -33.49 19.13 6.65
CA ARG A 176 -34.87 18.71 6.83
C ARG A 176 -35.25 18.93 8.27
N VAL A 177 -36.35 19.64 8.50
CA VAL A 177 -36.90 19.88 9.84
C VAL A 177 -38.20 19.11 9.96
N SER A 178 -38.31 18.24 10.95
CA SER A 178 -39.55 17.53 11.28
C SER A 178 -40.40 18.35 12.27
N PRO A 179 -41.73 18.15 12.33
CA PRO A 179 -42.65 18.85 13.24
C PRO A 179 -42.25 18.73 14.72
N THR A 180 -41.58 17.63 15.06
CA THR A 180 -41.06 17.35 16.41
C THR A 180 -39.85 18.19 16.80
N GLY A 181 -39.32 19.03 15.91
CA GLY A 181 -38.09 19.80 16.10
C GLY A 181 -36.81 19.00 15.78
N LYS A 182 -36.94 17.79 15.22
CA LYS A 182 -35.79 17.01 14.76
C LYS A 182 -35.23 17.62 13.48
N VAL A 183 -33.97 18.03 13.52
CA VAL A 183 -33.23 18.55 12.38
C VAL A 183 -32.36 17.45 11.81
N SER A 184 -32.45 17.22 10.50
CA SER A 184 -31.58 16.31 9.75
C SER A 184 -30.79 17.11 8.73
N TYR A 185 -29.48 17.17 8.92
CA TYR A 185 -28.54 17.89 8.06
C TYR A 185 -27.70 16.89 7.28
N SER A 186 -27.59 17.08 5.96
CA SER A 186 -26.78 16.24 5.08
C SER A 186 -25.88 17.11 4.23
N GLN A 187 -24.62 16.71 4.07
CA GLN A 187 -23.67 17.35 3.17
C GLN A 187 -22.75 16.35 2.50
N ARG A 188 -22.27 16.66 1.28
CA ARG A 188 -21.22 15.87 0.63
C ARG A 188 -19.84 16.38 1.03
N LEU A 189 -18.98 15.48 1.50
CA LEU A 189 -17.61 15.77 1.94
C LEU A 189 -16.63 14.83 1.26
N THR A 190 -15.50 15.39 0.81
CA THR A 190 -14.29 14.60 0.59
C THR A 190 -13.37 14.80 1.79
N ILE A 191 -13.11 13.74 2.52
CA ILE A 191 -12.34 13.76 3.77
C ILE A 191 -10.96 13.15 3.48
N LEU A 192 -9.89 13.83 3.88
CA LEU A 192 -8.55 13.25 4.01
C LEU A 192 -8.22 13.16 5.50
N ALA A 193 -8.13 11.95 6.03
CA ALA A 193 -7.86 11.69 7.43
C ALA A 193 -6.51 10.99 7.61
N ASN A 194 -5.84 11.29 8.73
CA ASN A 194 -4.58 10.68 9.13
C ASN A 194 -4.85 9.24 9.60
N CYS A 195 -4.08 8.31 9.06
CA CYS A 195 -4.06 6.90 9.43
C CYS A 195 -2.61 6.46 9.58
N ILE A 196 -2.20 6.18 10.81
CA ILE A 196 -0.85 5.67 11.10
C ILE A 196 -0.87 4.18 10.75
N MET A 197 -0.07 3.80 9.76
CA MET A 197 -0.04 2.44 9.24
C MET A 197 1.18 1.68 9.76
N ASN A 198 1.01 0.39 10.00
CA ASN A 198 2.11 -0.52 10.35
C ASN A 198 2.45 -1.38 9.12
N LEU A 199 3.56 -1.06 8.46
CA LEU A 199 3.97 -1.67 7.18
C LEU A 199 5.01 -2.78 7.37
N LYS A 200 5.23 -3.27 8.60
CA LYS A 200 6.19 -4.36 8.86
C LYS A 200 5.87 -5.60 8.03
N LYS A 201 4.59 -5.93 7.86
CA LYS A 201 4.09 -7.07 7.08
C LYS A 201 3.89 -6.78 5.59
N PHE A 202 4.36 -5.64 5.08
CA PHE A 202 4.18 -5.28 3.68
C PHE A 202 4.76 -6.37 2.76
N PRO A 203 4.02 -6.84 1.72
CA PRO A 203 2.73 -6.36 1.20
C PRO A 203 1.49 -7.18 1.67
N PHE A 204 1.62 -8.02 2.69
CA PHE A 204 0.54 -8.89 3.21
C PHE A 204 -0.09 -8.29 4.48
N ASP A 205 -0.11 -6.97 4.55
CA ASP A 205 -0.51 -6.18 5.71
C ASP A 205 -2.01 -5.87 5.74
N THR A 206 -2.54 -5.68 6.96
CA THR A 206 -3.86 -5.14 7.21
C THR A 206 -3.72 -3.84 7.99
N GLN A 207 -4.43 -2.80 7.56
CA GLN A 207 -4.37 -1.46 8.13
C GLN A 207 -5.72 -1.08 8.75
N ILE A 208 -5.68 -0.52 9.96
CA ILE A 208 -6.85 -0.02 10.66
C ILE A 208 -6.82 1.50 10.63
N CYS A 209 -7.72 2.09 9.84
CA CYS A 209 -7.78 3.53 9.66
C CYS A 209 -9.00 4.12 10.37
N PRO A 210 -8.80 4.89 11.47
CA PRO A 210 -9.90 5.52 12.18
C PRO A 210 -10.34 6.82 11.49
N LEU A 211 -11.63 7.12 11.54
CA LEU A 211 -12.22 8.44 11.32
C LEU A 211 -12.77 8.92 12.66
N LYS A 212 -12.12 9.93 13.25
CA LYS A 212 -12.48 10.48 14.56
C LYS A 212 -13.26 11.79 14.37
N LEU A 213 -14.46 11.85 14.94
CA LEU A 213 -15.36 13.00 14.87
C LEU A 213 -15.63 13.53 16.27
N GLY A 214 -15.67 14.84 16.43
CA GLY A 214 -16.00 15.48 17.70
C GLY A 214 -16.47 16.92 17.50
N SER A 215 -16.73 17.62 18.60
CA SER A 215 -17.06 19.05 18.59
C SER A 215 -15.82 19.89 18.85
N PHE A 216 -15.69 20.99 18.11
CA PHE A 216 -14.53 21.87 18.27
C PHE A 216 -14.58 22.66 19.58
N GLY A 217 -15.73 23.24 19.93
CA GLY A 217 -15.91 24.17 21.05
C GLY A 217 -16.79 23.64 22.19
N HIS A 218 -17.54 22.56 22.02
CA HIS A 218 -18.47 22.01 23.03
C HIS A 218 -17.97 20.71 23.68
N SER A 219 -18.17 20.60 25.00
CA SER A 219 -17.62 19.49 25.81
C SER A 219 -18.60 18.32 25.84
N ASN A 220 -18.24 17.22 26.50
CA ASN A 220 -19.17 16.10 26.73
C ASN A 220 -20.43 16.52 27.54
N LYS A 221 -20.36 17.60 28.33
CA LYS A 221 -21.51 18.18 29.04
C LYS A 221 -22.45 18.95 28.13
N ASP A 222 -21.96 19.34 26.96
CA ASP A 222 -22.69 20.15 25.99
C ASP A 222 -23.24 19.34 24.83
N LEU A 223 -22.39 18.51 24.21
CA LEU A 223 -22.71 17.67 23.07
C LEU A 223 -22.26 16.23 23.31
N ILE A 224 -23.11 15.28 22.91
CA ILE A 224 -22.76 13.85 22.86
C ILE A 224 -22.94 13.37 21.43
N TYR A 225 -21.87 12.86 20.84
CA TYR A 225 -21.90 12.23 19.53
C TYR A 225 -22.23 10.75 19.64
N GLN A 226 -23.06 10.27 18.71
CA GLN A 226 -23.41 8.86 18.62
C GLN A 226 -23.67 8.43 17.18
N TRP A 227 -23.24 7.23 16.81
CA TRP A 227 -23.58 6.65 15.52
C TRP A 227 -25.05 6.22 15.45
N LYS A 228 -25.66 6.37 14.27
CA LYS A 228 -27.02 5.88 14.00
C LYS A 228 -27.06 4.35 14.08
N LYS A 229 -27.96 3.80 14.92
CA LYS A 229 -28.23 2.35 15.01
C LYS A 229 -29.45 1.97 14.15
N PRO A 230 -29.51 0.76 13.55
CA PRO A 230 -28.50 -0.30 13.59
C PRO A 230 -27.35 -0.11 12.57
N LYS A 231 -27.56 0.66 11.50
CA LYS A 231 -26.54 0.89 10.45
C LYS A 231 -25.97 2.31 10.54
N ALA A 232 -24.74 2.40 11.01
CA ALA A 232 -23.99 3.66 11.10
C ALA A 232 -23.48 4.12 9.73
N VAL A 233 -23.05 3.15 8.92
CA VAL A 233 -22.46 3.36 7.59
C VAL A 233 -23.27 2.63 6.53
N SER A 234 -23.44 3.26 5.37
CA SER A 234 -23.98 2.65 4.16
C SER A 234 -23.02 2.85 2.99
N PHE A 235 -22.72 1.81 2.24
CA PHE A 235 -21.89 1.89 1.04
C PHE A 235 -22.41 0.92 -0.02
N ASN A 236 -22.26 1.30 -1.29
CA ASN A 236 -22.38 0.40 -2.43
C ASN A 236 -20.97 -0.09 -2.82
N LYS A 237 -20.85 -1.28 -3.44
CA LYS A 237 -19.58 -1.94 -3.83
C LYS A 237 -18.40 -0.96 -3.96
N LEU A 238 -17.54 -0.91 -2.93
CA LEU A 238 -16.36 -0.05 -2.88
C LEU A 238 -15.22 -0.77 -3.60
N GLY A 239 -15.00 -0.45 -4.88
CA GLY A 239 -13.82 -0.89 -5.62
C GLY A 239 -12.65 0.03 -5.33
N LEU A 240 -11.70 -0.44 -4.53
CA LEU A 240 -10.41 0.20 -4.31
C LEU A 240 -9.36 -0.55 -5.16
N ALA A 241 -8.39 0.18 -5.72
CA ALA A 241 -7.42 -0.39 -6.67
C ALA A 241 -6.27 -1.16 -6.00
N GLN A 242 -5.98 -0.88 -4.72
CA GLN A 242 -4.86 -1.48 -3.97
C GLN A 242 -5.31 -2.18 -2.67
N PHE A 243 -6.53 -1.90 -2.20
CA PHE A 243 -7.02 -2.36 -0.91
C PHE A 243 -8.43 -2.92 -1.02
N HIS A 244 -8.84 -3.75 -0.07
CA HIS A 244 -10.21 -4.16 0.16
C HIS A 244 -10.64 -3.73 1.55
N LEU A 245 -11.84 -3.16 1.65
CA LEU A 245 -12.48 -2.92 2.94
C LEU A 245 -13.08 -4.24 3.44
N ILE A 246 -12.45 -4.88 4.41
CA ILE A 246 -12.94 -6.14 4.99
C ILE A 246 -14.07 -5.87 5.97
N ASN A 247 -13.84 -4.93 6.89
CA ASN A 247 -14.73 -4.69 8.00
C ASN A 247 -14.71 -3.22 8.42
N TYR A 248 -15.73 -2.82 9.17
CA TYR A 248 -15.78 -1.53 9.84
C TYR A 248 -16.37 -1.67 11.24
N SER A 249 -15.82 -0.92 12.19
CA SER A 249 -16.27 -0.89 13.58
C SER A 249 -16.69 0.54 13.93
N SER A 250 -17.70 0.69 14.80
CA SER A 250 -18.14 2.02 15.24
C SER A 250 -18.36 2.04 16.74
N TYR A 251 -17.73 2.99 17.43
CA TYR A 251 -17.86 3.17 18.87
C TYR A 251 -17.81 4.65 19.24
N ASN A 252 -18.27 4.95 20.46
CA ASN A 252 -18.26 6.30 21.01
C ASN A 252 -17.31 6.31 22.20
N ILE A 253 -16.56 7.39 22.32
CA ILE A 253 -15.54 7.56 23.34
C ILE A 253 -15.78 8.89 24.05
N ILE A 254 -15.54 8.91 25.36
CA ILE A 254 -15.42 10.14 26.14
C ILE A 254 -13.99 10.12 26.69
N GLU A 255 -13.14 10.95 26.11
CA GLU A 255 -11.71 11.02 26.45
C GLU A 255 -11.34 12.44 26.89
N PRO A 256 -10.36 12.59 27.81
CA PRO A 256 -9.77 13.88 28.09
C PRO A 256 -9.05 14.38 26.84
N SER A 257 -9.43 15.55 26.34
CA SER A 257 -8.72 16.22 25.26
C SER A 257 -7.48 16.92 25.81
N LEU A 258 -6.51 17.22 24.93
CA LEU A 258 -5.29 17.98 25.24
C LEU A 258 -5.57 19.46 25.60
N ARG A 259 -6.83 19.82 25.83
CA ARG A 259 -7.26 21.18 26.18
C ARG A 259 -7.43 21.30 27.68
N LEU A 260 -6.65 22.18 28.28
CA LEU A 260 -6.74 22.50 29.70
C LEU A 260 -7.99 23.36 29.95
N THR A 261 -8.69 23.05 31.04
CA THR A 261 -9.72 23.91 31.60
C THR A 261 -9.08 24.98 32.48
N GLU A 262 -9.82 26.04 32.79
CA GLU A 262 -9.38 27.11 33.71
C GLU A 262 -8.94 26.59 35.09
N LYS A 263 -9.42 25.39 35.47
CA LYS A 263 -9.07 24.72 36.72
C LYS A 263 -7.81 23.85 36.63
N GLY A 264 -7.09 23.87 35.51
CA GLY A 264 -5.89 23.06 35.27
C GLY A 264 -6.15 21.59 34.89
N ASN A 265 -7.40 21.14 34.88
CA ASN A 265 -7.76 19.77 34.48
C ASN A 265 -7.99 19.67 32.98
N TYR A 266 -7.71 18.51 32.39
CA TYR A 266 -8.08 18.23 30.99
C TYR A 266 -9.59 18.22 30.81
N ARG A 267 -10.04 18.74 29.67
CA ARG A 267 -11.45 18.80 29.30
C ARG A 267 -11.91 17.47 28.72
N ASN A 268 -13.03 16.93 29.19
CA ASN A 268 -13.61 15.72 28.61
C ASN A 268 -14.46 16.07 27.38
N ASP A 269 -14.09 15.52 26.22
CA ASP A 269 -14.80 15.73 24.96
C ASP A 269 -15.45 14.43 24.48
N SER A 270 -16.67 14.52 23.94
CA SER A 270 -17.35 13.39 23.33
C SER A 270 -16.88 13.22 21.89
N SER A 271 -16.36 12.05 21.57
CA SER A 271 -15.89 11.69 20.23
C SER A 271 -16.59 10.43 19.72
N SER A 272 -16.93 10.40 18.43
CA SER A 272 -17.40 9.21 17.74
C SER A 272 -16.35 8.74 16.75
N VAL A 273 -15.98 7.46 16.83
CA VAL A 273 -14.93 6.87 16.00
C VAL A 273 -15.53 5.80 15.10
N MET A 274 -15.13 5.83 13.83
CA MET A 274 -15.38 4.78 12.85
C MET A 274 -14.04 4.20 12.42
N GLU A 275 -13.81 2.91 12.61
CA GLU A 275 -12.61 2.24 12.13
C GLU A 275 -12.91 1.51 10.84
N PHE A 276 -12.05 1.70 9.85
CA PHE A 276 -12.07 0.98 8.59
C PHE A 276 -10.89 0.01 8.56
N VAL A 277 -11.17 -1.28 8.36
CA VAL A 277 -10.16 -2.33 8.24
C VAL A 277 -9.90 -2.59 6.77
N PHE A 278 -8.72 -2.17 6.31
CA PHE A 278 -8.25 -2.33 4.94
C PHE A 278 -7.23 -3.46 4.83
N GLU A 279 -7.43 -4.37 3.90
CA GLU A 279 -6.46 -5.39 3.52
C GLU A 279 -5.88 -5.10 2.15
N ARG A 280 -4.56 -5.24 2.01
CA ARG A 280 -3.89 -4.98 0.74
C ARG A 280 -4.14 -6.10 -0.27
N GLN A 281 -4.36 -5.71 -1.52
CA GLN A 281 -4.31 -6.63 -2.65
C GLN A 281 -2.85 -6.95 -3.02
N SER A 282 -2.31 -8.03 -2.47
CA SER A 282 -0.89 -8.41 -2.60
C SER A 282 -0.52 -9.08 -3.94
N GLY A 283 -1.50 -9.46 -4.77
CA GLY A 283 -1.28 -10.21 -6.02
C GLY A 283 -0.32 -9.54 -7.01
N TYR A 284 -0.32 -8.21 -7.07
CA TYR A 284 0.64 -7.44 -7.87
C TYR A 284 2.09 -7.69 -7.43
N PHE A 285 2.35 -7.61 -6.12
CA PHE A 285 3.70 -7.80 -5.56
C PHE A 285 4.17 -9.25 -5.70
N LEU A 286 3.25 -10.21 -5.57
CA LEU A 286 3.56 -11.62 -5.82
C LEU A 286 4.07 -11.86 -7.24
N LEU A 287 3.35 -11.38 -8.24
CA LEU A 287 3.68 -11.63 -9.65
C LEU A 287 4.86 -10.78 -10.15
N GLN A 288 4.98 -9.53 -9.71
CA GLN A 288 6.00 -8.60 -10.24
C GLN A 288 7.29 -8.56 -9.44
N ILE A 289 7.28 -9.01 -8.18
CA ILE A 289 8.47 -8.96 -7.31
C ILE A 289 8.86 -10.35 -6.84
N TYR A 290 8.00 -11.06 -6.11
CA TYR A 290 8.36 -12.37 -5.54
C TYR A 290 8.69 -13.42 -6.62
N THR A 291 7.86 -13.57 -7.64
CA THR A 291 8.08 -14.53 -8.73
C THR A 291 9.39 -14.28 -9.48
N PRO A 292 9.67 -13.09 -10.05
CA PRO A 292 10.91 -12.86 -10.79
C PRO A 292 12.16 -12.95 -9.90
N LEU A 293 12.13 -12.48 -8.65
CA LEU A 293 13.28 -12.63 -7.74
C LEU A 293 13.59 -14.10 -7.47
N THR A 294 12.57 -14.93 -7.24
CA THR A 294 12.76 -16.37 -7.03
C THR A 294 13.30 -17.04 -8.29
N LEU A 295 12.81 -16.66 -9.47
CA LEU A 295 13.33 -17.16 -10.76
C LEU A 295 14.78 -16.75 -11.00
N ILE A 296 15.17 -15.52 -10.65
CA ILE A 296 16.57 -15.07 -10.78
C ILE A 296 17.49 -15.88 -9.86
N VAL A 297 17.05 -16.19 -8.63
CA VAL A 297 17.81 -17.09 -7.74
C VAL A 297 17.98 -18.47 -8.39
N PHE A 298 16.92 -19.05 -8.98
CA PHE A 298 17.04 -20.32 -9.71
C PHE A 298 17.97 -20.22 -10.92
N CYS A 299 17.92 -19.12 -11.67
CA CYS A 299 18.82 -18.87 -12.79
C CYS A 299 20.28 -18.80 -12.34
N SER A 300 20.56 -18.21 -11.17
CA SER A 300 21.93 -18.15 -10.64
C SER A 300 22.55 -19.53 -10.43
N TRP A 301 21.75 -20.55 -10.10
CA TRP A 301 22.22 -21.92 -9.91
C TRP A 301 22.58 -22.63 -11.21
N VAL A 302 22.11 -22.14 -12.36
CA VAL A 302 22.50 -22.67 -13.67
C VAL A 302 24.00 -22.49 -13.89
N ALA A 303 24.62 -21.48 -13.27
CA ALA A 303 26.08 -21.29 -13.30
C ALA A 303 26.85 -22.53 -12.83
N PHE A 304 26.34 -23.28 -11.85
CA PHE A 304 26.99 -24.47 -11.30
C PHE A 304 26.98 -25.67 -12.27
N TRP A 305 26.10 -25.65 -13.27
CA TRP A 305 25.98 -26.71 -14.28
C TRP A 305 26.86 -26.47 -15.51
N LEU A 306 27.35 -25.24 -15.71
CA LEU A 306 28.19 -24.86 -16.85
C LEU A 306 29.63 -25.32 -16.62
N VAL A 307 29.91 -26.62 -16.69
CA VAL A 307 31.23 -27.22 -16.39
C VAL A 307 32.37 -26.47 -17.09
N LYS A 308 33.40 -26.06 -16.33
CA LYS A 308 34.63 -25.52 -16.94
C LYS A 308 35.26 -26.59 -17.83
N THR A 309 35.09 -26.51 -19.15
CA THR A 309 35.82 -27.36 -20.09
C THR A 309 37.33 -27.03 -20.02
N GLU A 310 38.19 -28.02 -20.25
CA GLU A 310 39.67 -27.98 -20.18
C GLU A 310 40.32 -26.76 -20.88
N LYS A 311 39.62 -26.13 -21.83
CA LYS A 311 40.06 -24.96 -22.60
C LYS A 311 39.66 -23.59 -22.01
N GLY A 312 39.02 -23.54 -20.85
CA GLY A 312 38.68 -22.27 -20.16
C GLY A 312 37.65 -21.37 -20.86
N GLY A 313 37.01 -21.82 -21.94
CA GLY A 313 36.13 -20.98 -22.79
C GLY A 313 34.83 -20.50 -22.13
N GLU A 314 34.47 -21.03 -20.96
CA GLU A 314 33.14 -20.83 -20.36
C GLU A 314 33.15 -19.89 -19.14
N VAL A 315 34.34 -19.39 -18.74
CA VAL A 315 34.50 -18.38 -17.67
C VAL A 315 33.72 -17.08 -17.96
N PRO A 316 33.70 -16.55 -19.21
CA PRO A 316 32.90 -15.35 -19.51
C PRO A 316 31.40 -15.57 -19.31
N ALA A 317 30.88 -16.76 -19.65
CA ALA A 317 29.45 -17.07 -19.53
C ALA A 317 29.00 -17.11 -18.07
N ARG A 318 29.77 -17.76 -17.19
CA ARG A 318 29.48 -17.80 -15.74
C ARG A 318 29.55 -16.41 -15.11
N THR A 319 30.55 -15.61 -15.48
CA THR A 319 30.73 -14.23 -14.98
C THR A 319 29.55 -13.33 -15.36
N VAL A 320 29.14 -13.36 -16.62
CA VAL A 320 28.02 -12.55 -17.13
C VAL A 320 26.70 -12.95 -16.48
N LEU A 321 26.46 -14.26 -16.32
CA LEU A 321 25.24 -14.76 -15.67
C LEU A 321 25.17 -14.36 -14.19
N GLY A 322 26.27 -14.46 -13.45
CA GLY A 322 26.34 -14.01 -12.06
C GLY A 322 26.17 -12.49 -11.92
N ALA A 323 26.90 -11.70 -12.71
CA ALA A 323 26.82 -10.23 -12.67
C ALA A 323 25.42 -9.71 -13.05
N ASN A 324 24.81 -10.27 -14.11
CA ASN A 324 23.46 -9.88 -14.54
C ASN A 324 22.39 -10.30 -13.52
N SER A 325 22.58 -11.42 -12.81
CA SER A 325 21.64 -11.86 -11.76
C SER A 325 21.67 -10.88 -10.57
N VAL A 326 22.86 -10.46 -10.13
CA VAL A 326 23.02 -9.43 -9.08
C VAL A 326 22.41 -8.11 -9.54
N LEU A 327 22.72 -7.65 -10.75
CA LEU A 327 22.15 -6.42 -11.32
C LEU A 327 20.62 -6.47 -11.40
N SER A 328 20.06 -7.61 -11.78
CA SER A 328 18.60 -7.80 -11.88
C SER A 328 17.93 -7.72 -10.51
N ILE A 329 18.51 -8.33 -9.48
CA ILE A 329 18.02 -8.21 -8.09
C ILE A 329 18.13 -6.77 -7.60
N VAL A 330 19.22 -6.05 -7.91
CA VAL A 330 19.34 -4.64 -7.50
C VAL A 330 18.27 -3.78 -8.18
N ASN A 331 18.05 -3.99 -9.48
CA ASN A 331 17.08 -3.23 -10.26
C ASN A 331 15.62 -3.47 -9.81
N ILE A 332 15.22 -4.73 -9.62
CA ILE A 332 13.85 -5.06 -9.20
C ILE A 332 13.68 -4.84 -7.69
N GLY A 333 14.69 -5.27 -6.93
CA GLY A 333 14.69 -5.37 -5.48
C GLY A 333 14.99 -4.07 -4.75
N PHE A 334 15.76 -3.11 -5.26
CA PHE A 334 15.99 -1.82 -4.55
C PHE A 334 15.45 -0.60 -5.29
N THR A 335 15.39 -0.64 -6.62
CA THR A 335 14.99 0.53 -7.45
C THR A 335 13.48 0.62 -7.72
N GLY A 336 12.66 -0.25 -7.11
CA GLY A 336 11.21 -0.29 -7.34
C GLY A 336 10.49 0.99 -6.87
N LYS A 337 9.84 1.71 -7.79
CA LYS A 337 9.24 3.05 -7.58
C LYS A 337 8.01 3.09 -6.67
N ASP A 338 7.36 1.95 -6.41
CA ASP A 338 6.04 1.88 -5.77
C ASP A 338 6.07 1.32 -4.34
N ARG A 339 7.13 1.61 -3.58
CA ARG A 339 7.28 1.15 -2.19
C ARG A 339 7.21 2.28 -1.18
N PRO A 340 6.55 2.05 -0.03
CA PRO A 340 6.50 3.04 1.03
C PRO A 340 7.89 3.27 1.62
N LYS A 341 8.29 4.53 1.75
CA LYS A 341 9.56 4.92 2.38
C LYS A 341 9.40 4.89 3.89
N VAL A 342 9.67 3.75 4.51
CA VAL A 342 9.68 3.58 5.97
C VAL A 342 11.11 3.42 6.48
N GLY A 343 11.37 3.87 7.71
CA GLY A 343 12.68 3.78 8.35
C GLY A 343 12.99 2.43 9.01
N TYR A 344 12.15 1.41 8.81
CA TYR A 344 12.35 0.06 9.32
C TYR A 344 12.24 -0.96 8.18
N ALA A 345 12.90 -2.11 8.33
CA ALA A 345 12.85 -3.17 7.34
C ALA A 345 11.44 -3.79 7.27
N THR A 346 10.88 -3.86 6.05
CA THR A 346 9.62 -4.56 5.79
C THR A 346 9.87 -6.04 5.48
N ALA A 347 8.83 -6.88 5.57
CA ALA A 347 8.92 -8.30 5.20
C ALA A 347 9.43 -8.49 3.76
N LEU A 348 8.97 -7.65 2.82
CA LEU A 348 9.45 -7.63 1.45
C LEU A 348 10.95 -7.29 1.35
N ASP A 349 11.44 -6.33 2.12
CA ASP A 349 12.87 -5.97 2.12
C ASP A 349 13.74 -7.12 2.64
N VAL A 350 13.29 -7.79 3.71
CA VAL A 350 13.97 -8.99 4.23
C VAL A 350 14.05 -10.09 3.17
N PHE A 351 12.97 -10.33 2.42
CA PHE A 351 12.95 -11.29 1.33
C PHE A 351 13.95 -10.92 0.21
N ILE A 352 13.98 -9.65 -0.20
CA ILE A 352 14.91 -9.17 -1.22
C ILE A 352 16.37 -9.32 -0.76
N ILE A 353 16.67 -8.95 0.48
CA ILE A 353 18.01 -9.09 1.06
C ILE A 353 18.43 -10.57 1.09
N LEU A 354 17.53 -11.47 1.46
CA LEU A 354 17.78 -12.92 1.45
C LEU A 354 18.09 -13.44 0.05
N CYS A 355 17.31 -13.04 -0.96
CA CYS A 355 17.58 -13.38 -2.37
C CYS A 355 18.88 -12.76 -2.88
N PHE A 356 19.21 -11.53 -2.46
CA PHE A 356 20.45 -10.86 -2.83
C PHE A 356 21.67 -11.61 -2.28
N PHE A 357 21.65 -11.99 -0.99
CA PHE A 357 22.75 -12.74 -0.38
C PHE A 357 22.95 -14.11 -1.03
N THR A 358 21.89 -14.82 -1.42
CA THR A 358 22.05 -16.13 -2.08
C THR A 358 22.65 -16.03 -3.47
N VAL A 359 22.24 -15.03 -4.27
CA VAL A 359 22.86 -14.80 -5.60
C VAL A 359 24.28 -14.26 -5.46
N PHE A 360 24.55 -13.38 -4.50
CA PHE A 360 25.89 -12.89 -4.22
C PHE A 360 26.83 -14.03 -3.79
N ALA A 361 26.36 -14.93 -2.92
CA ALA A 361 27.13 -16.12 -2.52
C ALA A 361 27.46 -17.04 -3.71
N ALA A 362 26.56 -17.18 -4.69
CA ALA A 362 26.84 -17.92 -5.92
C ALA A 362 27.92 -17.24 -6.79
N LEU A 363 27.95 -15.90 -6.83
CA LEU A 363 29.00 -15.16 -7.51
C LEU A 363 30.36 -15.28 -6.80
N VAL A 364 30.38 -15.22 -5.47
CA VAL A 364 31.60 -15.40 -4.66
C VAL A 364 32.18 -16.80 -4.84
N GLU A 365 31.32 -17.82 -4.85
CA GLU A 365 31.71 -19.20 -5.12
C GLU A 365 32.45 -19.32 -6.47
N PHE A 366 31.89 -18.73 -7.53
CA PHE A 366 32.53 -18.71 -8.83
C PHE A 366 33.87 -17.97 -8.81
N ALA A 367 33.97 -16.84 -8.10
CA ALA A 367 35.22 -16.10 -7.95
C ALA A 367 36.30 -16.95 -7.25
N CYS A 368 35.93 -17.67 -6.20
CA CYS A 368 36.83 -18.60 -5.49
C CYS A 368 37.31 -19.73 -6.42
N ILE A 369 36.42 -20.37 -7.18
CA ILE A 369 36.79 -21.41 -8.16
C ILE A 369 37.74 -20.84 -9.23
N ASN A 370 37.47 -19.62 -9.70
CA ASN A 370 38.31 -19.00 -10.72
C ASN A 370 39.70 -18.62 -10.19
N PHE A 371 39.76 -18.15 -8.95
CA PHE A 371 41.02 -17.85 -8.28
C PHE A 371 41.87 -19.11 -8.08
N ILE A 372 41.28 -20.20 -7.57
CA ILE A 372 41.98 -21.48 -7.37
C ILE A 372 42.54 -22.00 -8.70
N ASP A 373 41.73 -22.03 -9.75
CA ASP A 373 42.16 -22.46 -11.10
C ASP A 373 43.32 -21.61 -11.65
N THR A 374 43.23 -20.28 -11.50
CA THR A 374 44.30 -19.35 -11.95
C THR A 374 45.58 -19.54 -11.15
N PHE A 375 45.48 -19.71 -9.83
CA PHE A 375 46.61 -19.92 -8.94
C PHE A 375 47.35 -21.23 -9.25
N ILE A 376 46.61 -22.30 -9.56
CA ILE A 376 47.19 -23.58 -9.98
C ILE A 376 47.91 -23.44 -11.32
N LYS A 377 47.30 -22.76 -12.30
CA LYS A 377 47.93 -22.48 -13.60
C LYS A 377 49.24 -21.68 -13.44
N TRP A 378 49.25 -20.68 -12.56
CA TRP A 378 50.45 -19.89 -12.28
C TRP A 378 51.57 -20.72 -11.61
N LYS A 379 51.23 -21.59 -10.63
CA LYS A 379 52.20 -22.52 -10.05
C LYS A 379 52.78 -23.47 -11.08
N ARG A 380 52.00 -23.92 -12.07
CA ARG A 380 52.48 -24.75 -13.18
C ARG A 380 53.56 -24.03 -13.98
N ILE A 381 53.27 -22.81 -14.45
CA ILE A 381 54.21 -22.03 -15.28
C ILE A 381 55.55 -21.86 -14.55
N LYS A 382 55.52 -21.56 -13.24
CA LYS A 382 56.75 -21.47 -12.43
C LYS A 382 57.53 -22.77 -12.31
N ILE A 383 56.85 -23.92 -12.20
CA ILE A 383 57.51 -25.23 -12.14
C ILE A 383 58.09 -25.61 -13.51
N GLU A 384 57.39 -25.27 -14.61
CA GLU A 384 57.89 -25.45 -15.98
C GLU A 384 59.13 -24.59 -16.25
N GLU A 385 59.12 -23.31 -15.84
CA GLU A 385 60.27 -22.41 -15.91
C GLU A 385 61.46 -22.93 -15.08
N GLN A 386 61.20 -23.50 -13.90
CA GLN A 386 62.24 -24.13 -13.08
C GLN A 386 62.83 -25.38 -13.75
N LYS A 387 62.01 -26.23 -14.36
CA LYS A 387 62.47 -27.41 -15.12
C LYS A 387 63.31 -27.04 -16.35
N GLU A 388 62.94 -25.98 -17.07
CA GLU A 388 63.73 -25.49 -18.21
C GLU A 388 65.07 -24.88 -17.75
N SER A 389 65.11 -24.24 -16.58
CA SER A 389 66.36 -23.71 -16.00
C SER A 389 67.32 -24.79 -15.49
N ASP A 390 66.80 -25.93 -15.04
CA ASP A 390 67.60 -27.06 -14.51
C ASP A 390 68.03 -28.05 -15.62
N GLY A 391 67.33 -28.06 -16.76
CA GLY A 391 67.66 -28.84 -17.96
C GLY A 391 68.89 -28.35 -18.74
N GLY A 392 69.57 -27.29 -18.28
CA GLY A 392 70.78 -26.73 -18.88
C GLY A 392 72.11 -27.28 -18.35
N LYS A 393 72.10 -28.24 -17.42
CA LYS A 393 73.32 -28.91 -16.93
C LYS A 393 73.34 -30.37 -17.37
N GLU A 394 73.85 -30.62 -18.58
CA GLU A 394 74.39 -31.94 -18.94
C GLU A 394 75.69 -32.17 -18.16
N GLU A 395 75.72 -33.16 -17.26
CA GLU A 395 76.97 -33.85 -16.92
C GLU A 395 76.74 -35.37 -16.74
N ALA A 396 77.23 -36.09 -17.75
CA ALA A 396 77.84 -37.42 -17.77
C ALA A 396 77.04 -38.69 -17.43
N GLU A 397 77.01 -39.59 -18.42
CA GLU A 397 76.59 -41.00 -18.35
C GLU A 397 77.23 -41.79 -17.18
N PRO A 398 76.55 -42.84 -16.67
CA PRO A 398 77.14 -43.73 -15.67
C PRO A 398 78.11 -44.73 -16.34
N ASN A 399 79.40 -44.62 -16.05
CA ASN A 399 80.37 -45.67 -16.37
C ASN A 399 80.30 -46.79 -15.32
N ILE A 400 79.77 -47.95 -15.73
CA ILE A 400 79.90 -49.21 -15.00
C ILE A 400 81.22 -49.85 -15.41
N THR A 401 82.09 -50.11 -14.44
CA THR A 401 83.16 -51.13 -14.57
C THR A 401 83.18 -52.02 -13.35
N MET A 402 82.98 -53.32 -13.58
CA MET A 402 83.16 -54.40 -12.61
C MET A 402 84.63 -54.81 -12.56
N VAL A 403 85.25 -54.85 -11.38
CA VAL A 403 86.47 -55.64 -11.12
C VAL A 403 86.33 -56.39 -9.79
N SER A 404 86.68 -57.66 -9.85
CA SER A 404 86.59 -58.70 -8.81
C SER A 404 87.51 -58.46 -7.60
N GLY A 405 87.05 -58.81 -6.40
CA GLY A 405 87.89 -58.91 -5.20
C GLY A 405 87.06 -58.92 -3.92
N ASP A 406 87.31 -59.92 -3.08
CA ASP A 406 86.62 -60.17 -1.81
C ASP A 406 86.59 -58.95 -0.85
N ASN A 407 85.50 -58.90 -0.07
CA ASN A 407 85.22 -58.07 1.11
C ASN A 407 84.33 -56.83 0.91
N VAL A 408 83.26 -56.84 1.73
CA VAL A 408 82.33 -55.76 2.12
C VAL A 408 82.92 -54.35 1.99
N GLN A 409 82.15 -53.39 1.47
CA GLN A 409 82.13 -52.04 2.04
C GLN A 409 80.88 -51.20 1.74
N VAL A 410 80.44 -50.55 2.81
CA VAL A 410 79.29 -49.67 3.03
C VAL A 410 79.51 -48.33 2.32
N ILE A 411 78.45 -47.73 1.77
CA ILE A 411 78.46 -46.32 1.34
C ILE A 411 77.59 -45.50 2.30
N VAL A 412 78.25 -44.53 2.95
CA VAL A 412 77.71 -43.54 3.87
C VAL A 412 77.27 -42.33 3.07
N ILE A 413 76.07 -41.80 3.33
CA ILE A 413 75.65 -40.47 2.85
C ILE A 413 75.70 -39.53 4.06
N VAL A 414 76.51 -38.47 3.93
CA VAL A 414 76.68 -37.39 4.89
C VAL A 414 75.86 -36.20 4.38
N ASP A 415 74.88 -35.75 5.17
CA ASP A 415 74.18 -34.49 4.95
C ASP A 415 75.10 -33.31 5.34
N LYS A 416 75.02 -32.22 4.56
CA LYS A 416 75.58 -30.92 4.91
C LYS A 416 74.45 -29.89 4.95
N GLU A 417 74.23 -29.34 6.14
CA GLU A 417 73.54 -28.06 6.37
C GLU A 417 74.51 -26.90 6.09
N GLU A 418 74.01 -25.80 5.53
CA GLU A 418 74.63 -24.47 5.60
C GLU A 418 73.53 -23.39 5.58
N ASP A 419 73.68 -22.42 6.48
CA ASP A 419 72.73 -21.39 6.92
C ASP A 419 72.75 -20.08 6.08
N ASP A 420 71.67 -19.31 6.29
CA ASP A 420 71.48 -17.84 6.30
C ASP A 420 71.61 -16.96 5.03
N ASP A 421 70.52 -16.20 4.77
CA ASP A 421 70.57 -14.73 4.73
C ASP A 421 69.16 -14.11 4.95
N LEU A 422 69.03 -13.36 6.06
CA LEU A 422 67.91 -12.50 6.44
C LEU A 422 68.12 -11.09 5.84
N ILE A 423 67.08 -10.49 5.26
CA ILE A 423 67.05 -9.05 4.93
C ILE A 423 65.86 -8.40 5.65
N TYR A 424 66.19 -7.46 6.56
CA TYR A 424 65.30 -6.50 7.21
C TYR A 424 65.04 -5.29 6.28
N VAL A 425 63.81 -4.78 6.30
CA VAL A 425 63.51 -3.35 6.07
C VAL A 425 62.38 -2.95 7.02
N ASP A 426 62.71 -2.11 8.01
CA ASP A 426 61.77 -1.35 8.83
C ASP A 426 61.60 0.06 8.24
N GLU A 427 60.36 0.56 8.19
CA GLU A 427 60.05 1.99 8.27
C GLU A 427 58.83 2.14 9.20
N ASP A 428 59.08 2.67 10.40
CA ASP A 428 58.08 3.18 11.34
C ASP A 428 57.62 4.58 10.87
N GLU A 429 56.32 4.84 10.91
CA GLU A 429 55.81 6.15 11.36
C GLU A 429 54.39 6.02 11.94
N SER A 430 54.25 6.46 13.18
CA SER A 430 53.08 6.45 14.04
C SER A 430 52.08 7.57 13.73
N SER A 431 50.78 7.29 13.88
CA SER A 431 49.83 8.27 14.42
C SER A 431 48.58 7.57 14.98
N ASP A 432 48.40 7.68 16.29
CA ASP A 432 47.16 7.37 17.01
C ASP A 432 46.10 8.45 16.74
N GLU A 433 44.86 8.04 16.48
CA GLU A 433 43.65 8.81 16.84
C GLU A 433 42.56 7.85 17.34
N GLU A 434 41.88 8.28 18.40
CA GLU A 434 40.93 7.55 19.25
C GLU A 434 39.51 7.44 18.67
N GLU A 435 38.84 6.34 19.04
CA GLU A 435 37.40 6.09 19.25
C GLU A 435 36.34 6.33 18.14
N GLU A 436 35.61 5.27 17.79
CA GLU A 436 34.17 5.12 18.10
C GLU A 436 33.69 3.66 17.85
N GLU A 437 33.00 3.08 18.83
CA GLU A 437 32.38 1.74 18.77
C GLU A 437 31.19 1.73 17.80
N GLU A 438 31.36 1.14 16.62
CA GLU A 438 30.26 0.49 15.89
C GLU A 438 30.57 -1.00 15.76
N ASP A 439 29.68 -1.84 16.31
CA ASP A 439 29.68 -3.30 16.21
C ASP A 439 29.68 -3.74 14.74
N ASN A 440 30.87 -3.82 14.15
CA ASN A 440 31.07 -4.11 12.75
C ASN A 440 30.91 -5.62 12.50
N PHE A 441 29.66 -6.02 12.26
CA PHE A 441 29.34 -7.27 11.56
C PHE A 441 30.23 -7.46 10.32
N LEU A 442 30.54 -6.36 9.62
CA LEU A 442 31.42 -6.36 8.44
C LEU A 442 32.85 -6.81 8.76
N ASP A 443 33.40 -6.41 9.90
CA ASP A 443 34.78 -6.73 10.29
C ASP A 443 34.87 -8.18 10.80
N ARG A 444 33.84 -8.64 11.51
CA ARG A 444 33.69 -10.06 11.87
C ARG A 444 33.48 -10.95 10.65
N PHE A 445 32.76 -10.45 9.64
CA PHE A 445 32.52 -11.13 8.37
C PHE A 445 33.80 -11.18 7.54
N LEU A 446 34.51 -10.06 7.38
CA LEU A 446 35.80 -9.99 6.69
C LEU A 446 36.87 -10.85 7.38
N HIS A 447 36.92 -10.86 8.70
CA HIS A 447 37.84 -11.72 9.47
C HIS A 447 37.46 -13.21 9.38
N PHE A 448 36.17 -13.55 9.27
CA PHE A 448 35.71 -14.91 8.97
C PHE A 448 36.11 -15.34 7.55
N PHE A 449 35.95 -14.47 6.55
CA PHE A 449 36.41 -14.73 5.18
C PHE A 449 37.94 -14.84 5.11
N GLY A 450 38.68 -13.98 5.81
CA GLY A 450 40.14 -14.05 5.92
C GLY A 450 40.62 -15.35 6.57
N ARG A 451 39.96 -15.82 7.65
CA ARG A 451 40.26 -17.12 8.27
C ARG A 451 39.87 -18.32 7.40
N CYS A 452 38.74 -18.27 6.70
CA CYS A 452 38.37 -19.32 5.74
C CYS A 452 39.34 -19.36 4.56
N GLN A 453 39.78 -18.20 4.06
CA GLN A 453 40.76 -18.06 2.98
C GLN A 453 42.12 -18.64 3.42
N HIS A 454 42.61 -18.29 4.61
CA HIS A 454 43.88 -18.80 5.15
C HIS A 454 43.81 -20.31 5.52
N SER A 455 42.68 -20.78 6.05
CA SER A 455 42.49 -22.20 6.39
C SER A 455 42.38 -23.10 5.15
N ILE A 456 41.71 -22.64 4.09
CA ILE A 456 41.68 -23.34 2.80
C ILE A 456 43.07 -23.27 2.16
N PHE A 457 43.74 -22.11 2.18
CA PHE A 457 45.10 -21.93 1.67
C PHE A 457 46.11 -22.91 2.28
N GLU A 458 46.18 -23.01 3.61
CA GLU A 458 47.09 -23.95 4.29
C GLU A 458 46.75 -25.43 4.05
N ARG A 459 45.46 -25.78 3.95
CA ARG A 459 45.05 -27.16 3.67
C ARG A 459 45.43 -27.56 2.26
N THR A 460 45.23 -26.66 1.30
CA THR A 460 45.56 -26.89 -0.11
C THR A 460 47.07 -26.92 -0.32
N GLU A 461 47.82 -26.04 0.37
CA GLU A 461 49.28 -26.01 0.34
C GLU A 461 49.93 -27.26 0.95
N ARG A 462 49.41 -27.75 2.09
CA ARG A 462 49.89 -29.00 2.72
C ARG A 462 49.56 -30.25 1.93
N TYR A 463 48.48 -30.25 1.15
CA TYR A 463 48.12 -31.37 0.28
C TYR A 463 48.99 -31.38 -0.99
N ILE A 464 49.22 -30.22 -1.59
CA ILE A 464 50.03 -30.07 -2.82
C ILE A 464 51.53 -30.30 -2.54
N SER A 465 52.06 -29.84 -1.38
CA SER A 465 53.47 -30.04 -1.04
C SER A 465 53.86 -31.50 -0.80
N LYS A 466 52.91 -32.34 -0.36
CA LYS A 466 53.11 -33.79 -0.20
C LYS A 466 53.08 -34.56 -1.52
N LEU A 467 52.42 -34.03 -2.56
CA LEU A 467 52.36 -34.65 -3.89
C LEU A 467 53.58 -34.35 -4.79
N SER A 468 54.36 -33.30 -4.49
CA SER A 468 55.42 -32.76 -5.36
C SER A 468 56.75 -33.56 -5.42
N ARG A 469 56.83 -34.78 -4.85
CA ARG A 469 58.11 -35.51 -4.71
C ARG A 469 58.44 -36.53 -5.82
N LYS A 470 57.65 -36.70 -6.89
CA LYS A 470 57.98 -37.62 -8.01
C LYS A 470 57.53 -37.12 -9.40
N PRO A 471 58.29 -37.37 -10.48
CA PRO A 471 58.11 -36.72 -11.80
C PRO A 471 56.97 -37.28 -12.68
N LEU A 472 56.27 -38.36 -12.27
CA LEU A 472 55.19 -39.00 -13.04
C LEU A 472 53.77 -38.47 -12.72
N ILE A 473 53.64 -37.35 -11.98
CA ILE A 473 52.38 -36.92 -11.34
C ILE A 473 51.74 -35.70 -12.04
N GLU A 474 52.20 -35.32 -13.24
CA GLU A 474 51.70 -34.12 -13.94
C GLU A 474 50.28 -34.30 -14.50
N SER A 475 49.97 -35.46 -15.09
CA SER A 475 48.61 -35.81 -15.52
C SER A 475 47.68 -36.16 -14.36
N ARG A 476 48.23 -36.69 -13.26
CA ARG A 476 47.50 -37.16 -12.08
C ARG A 476 47.07 -36.01 -11.15
N ILE A 477 47.91 -34.99 -10.96
CA ILE A 477 47.52 -33.76 -10.24
C ILE A 477 46.40 -33.04 -11.01
N TYR A 478 46.46 -33.01 -12.34
CA TYR A 478 45.43 -32.34 -13.14
C TYR A 478 44.07 -33.05 -13.08
N THR A 479 44.06 -34.39 -13.18
CA THR A 479 42.82 -35.16 -12.98
C THR A 479 42.30 -34.99 -11.55
N GLU A 480 43.16 -35.11 -10.52
CA GLU A 480 42.73 -34.94 -9.12
C GLU A 480 42.21 -33.53 -8.79
N THR A 481 42.75 -32.47 -9.43
CA THR A 481 42.33 -31.09 -9.16
C THR A 481 41.10 -30.67 -9.99
N PHE A 482 40.98 -31.18 -11.22
CA PHE A 482 39.77 -31.04 -12.02
C PHE A 482 38.60 -31.79 -11.36
N ASP A 483 38.86 -32.99 -10.85
CA ASP A 483 37.91 -33.77 -10.06
C ASP A 483 37.52 -33.01 -8.78
N TYR A 484 38.46 -32.36 -8.09
CA TYR A 484 38.18 -31.54 -6.89
C TYR A 484 37.28 -30.33 -7.19
N ILE A 485 37.51 -29.60 -8.28
CA ILE A 485 36.66 -28.47 -8.70
C ILE A 485 35.26 -28.98 -9.09
N GLN A 486 35.17 -30.11 -9.79
CA GLN A 486 33.89 -30.74 -10.12
C GLN A 486 33.15 -31.25 -8.89
N GLU A 487 33.88 -31.70 -7.86
CA GLU A 487 33.32 -32.13 -6.58
C GLU A 487 32.72 -30.93 -5.83
N ILE A 488 33.42 -29.78 -5.80
CA ILE A 488 32.90 -28.52 -5.23
C ILE A 488 31.62 -28.08 -5.94
N ASP A 489 31.65 -27.95 -7.27
CA ASP A 489 30.46 -27.65 -8.09
C ASP A 489 29.35 -28.71 -7.81
N GLY A 490 29.71 -29.96 -7.54
CA GLY A 490 28.81 -31.05 -7.17
C GLY A 490 28.12 -30.87 -5.80
N TYR A 491 28.86 -30.45 -4.77
CA TYR A 491 28.30 -30.11 -3.46
C TYR A 491 27.44 -28.85 -3.53
N CYS A 492 27.90 -27.81 -4.23
CA CYS A 492 27.17 -26.55 -4.40
C CYS A 492 25.84 -26.73 -5.15
N ARG A 493 25.79 -27.64 -6.13
CA ARG A 493 24.56 -28.03 -6.85
C ARG A 493 23.43 -28.52 -5.95
N LYS A 494 23.74 -29.15 -4.81
CA LYS A 494 22.73 -29.61 -3.83
C LYS A 494 22.61 -28.67 -2.63
N GLY A 495 23.73 -28.14 -2.17
CA GLY A 495 23.83 -27.30 -0.98
C GLY A 495 23.11 -25.96 -1.12
N PHE A 496 23.29 -25.24 -2.24
CA PHE A 496 22.66 -23.93 -2.45
C PHE A 496 21.13 -24.01 -2.53
N PRO A 497 20.53 -24.93 -3.32
CA PRO A 497 19.08 -25.11 -3.33
C PRO A 497 18.51 -25.49 -1.98
N LEU A 498 19.16 -26.41 -1.25
CA LEU A 498 18.71 -26.83 0.08
C LEU A 498 18.80 -25.67 1.09
N CYS A 499 19.90 -24.93 1.08
CA CYS A 499 20.08 -23.76 1.94
C CYS A 499 19.03 -22.69 1.65
N PHE A 500 18.76 -22.38 0.38
CA PHE A 500 17.72 -21.43 0.01
C PHE A 500 16.32 -21.90 0.44
N LEU A 501 15.98 -23.17 0.26
CA LEU A 501 14.72 -23.71 0.74
C LEU A 501 14.57 -23.58 2.27
N LEU A 502 15.62 -23.89 3.03
CA LEU A 502 15.63 -23.71 4.48
C LEU A 502 15.49 -22.24 4.88
N LEU A 503 16.19 -21.33 4.20
CA LEU A 503 16.08 -19.89 4.41
C LEU A 503 14.68 -19.37 4.08
N GLN A 504 14.02 -19.91 3.05
CA GLN A 504 12.64 -19.54 2.72
C GLN A 504 11.63 -20.06 3.75
N ILE A 505 11.80 -21.30 4.23
CA ILE A 505 10.97 -21.83 5.31
C ILE A 505 11.15 -20.96 6.56
N LEU A 506 12.39 -20.64 6.92
CA LEU A 506 12.70 -19.77 8.05
C LEU A 506 12.06 -18.38 7.87
N TYR A 507 12.15 -17.78 6.67
CA TYR A 507 11.50 -16.50 6.37
C TYR A 507 9.99 -16.54 6.61
N TRP A 508 9.29 -17.56 6.11
CA TRP A 508 7.84 -17.68 6.29
C TRP A 508 7.45 -17.97 7.73
N VAL A 509 8.26 -18.75 8.46
CA VAL A 509 8.07 -18.99 9.90
C VAL A 509 8.27 -17.69 10.69
N LEU A 510 9.34 -16.94 10.44
CA LEU A 510 9.57 -15.63 11.05
C LEU A 510 8.45 -14.65 10.72
N TYR A 511 7.98 -14.64 9.47
CA TYR A 511 6.88 -13.79 9.03
C TYR A 511 5.57 -14.09 9.79
N LEU A 512 5.25 -15.37 10.00
CA LEU A 512 4.01 -15.77 10.68
C LEU A 512 4.07 -15.63 12.21
N TYR A 513 5.23 -15.90 12.82
CA TYR A 513 5.34 -16.04 14.27
C TYR A 513 6.08 -14.90 14.99
N VAL A 514 6.93 -14.14 14.30
CA VAL A 514 7.76 -13.09 14.93
C VAL A 514 7.28 -11.70 14.57
N ILE A 515 6.75 -11.51 13.37
CA ILE A 515 6.20 -10.22 12.96
C ILE A 515 4.75 -10.19 13.45
N GLU A 516 4.46 -9.46 14.53
CA GLU A 516 3.09 -9.08 14.94
C GLU A 516 2.65 -7.75 14.32
#